data_AF-H3RBH5-F1
#
_entry.id   AF-H3RBH5-F1
#
_cell.length_a   1.000
_cell.length_b   1.000
_cell.length_c   1.000
_cell.angle_alpha   90.00
_cell.angle_beta   90.00
_cell.angle_gamma   90.00
#
_symmetry.space_group_name_H-M   'P 1'
#
loop_
_entity.id
_entity.type
_entity.pdbx_description
1 polymer ?
#
loop_
_entity_poly.entity_id
_entity_poly.type
_entity_poly.pdbx_seq_one_letter_code
_entity_poly.pdbx_strand_id
1 'polypeptide(L)'
;MSNIQLPNGRINIEGLDGIADHLKALAITNKTIDSIKVRVAEIDPSDIGRFRRTTDALTAWRKMQRRITERLSVLRQEEKQMNRMRSQFESEELLRLLRSEVSKESLLNCRVLAQAIAEQRLQEELNKAVGK
;
A
#
# COMPACT_ATOMS: atom_id res chain seq x y z
N MET A 1 11.24 15.30 12.64
CA MET A 1 10.17 14.27 12.68
C MET A 1 8.90 14.98 13.05
N SER A 2 7.93 15.01 12.14
CA SER A 2 6.62 15.62 12.35
C SER A 2 5.92 14.92 13.51
N ASN A 3 5.35 15.68 14.44
CA ASN A 3 4.65 15.09 15.59
C ASN A 3 3.35 14.44 15.10
N ILE A 4 3.24 13.12 15.23
CA ILE A 4 2.11 12.31 14.73
C ILE A 4 0.81 12.64 15.49
N GLN A 5 0.93 13.09 16.73
CA GLN A 5 -0.20 13.53 17.55
C GLN A 5 -0.09 15.01 17.88
N LEU A 6 -1.24 15.69 17.84
CA LEU A 6 -1.40 17.05 18.33
C LEU A 6 -1.43 17.06 19.87
N PRO A 7 -1.21 18.23 20.52
CA PRO A 7 -1.28 18.36 21.98
C PRO A 7 -2.62 17.90 22.59
N ASN A 8 -3.70 17.92 21.80
CA ASN A 8 -5.03 17.46 22.20
C ASN A 8 -5.25 15.94 22.01
N GLY A 9 -4.19 15.18 21.68
CA GLY A 9 -4.22 13.73 21.48
C GLY A 9 -4.78 13.27 20.13
N ARG A 10 -5.28 14.17 19.27
CA ARG A 10 -5.74 13.84 17.91
C ARG A 10 -4.55 13.58 16.99
N ILE A 11 -4.77 12.79 15.95
CA ILE A 11 -3.78 12.59 14.89
C ILE A 11 -3.57 13.89 14.11
N ASN A 12 -2.30 14.27 13.92
CA ASN A 12 -1.89 15.33 13.03
C ASN A 12 -1.79 14.77 11.60
N ILE A 13 -2.88 14.83 10.83
CA ILE A 13 -2.90 14.30 9.45
C ILE A 13 -1.89 15.02 8.55
N GLU A 14 -1.76 16.34 8.71
CA GLU A 14 -0.89 17.18 7.87
C GLU A 14 0.61 16.89 8.10
N GLY A 15 0.95 16.28 9.23
CA GLY A 15 2.32 15.85 9.54
C GLY A 15 2.62 14.38 9.18
N LEU A 16 1.75 13.69 8.44
CA LEU A 16 2.00 12.32 7.99
C LEU A 16 2.59 12.32 6.58
N ASP A 17 3.91 12.12 6.48
CA ASP A 17 4.62 12.28 5.22
C ASP A 17 4.76 10.95 4.46
N GLY A 18 4.94 9.84 5.17
CA GLY A 18 5.20 8.54 4.55
C GLY A 18 4.29 7.39 5.02
N ILE A 19 4.44 6.23 4.36
CA ILE A 19 3.74 4.99 4.72
C ILE A 19 3.96 4.65 6.20
N ALA A 20 5.19 4.80 6.70
CA ALA A 20 5.53 4.52 8.09
C ALA A 20 4.76 5.39 9.09
N ASP A 21 4.61 6.68 8.80
CA ASP A 21 3.89 7.62 9.67
C ASP A 21 2.40 7.30 9.69
N HIS A 22 1.83 6.99 8.52
CA HIS A 22 0.43 6.56 8.41
C HIS A 22 0.16 5.26 9.16
N LEU A 23 1.08 4.29 9.11
CA LEU A 23 0.96 3.04 9.88
C LEU A 23 1.01 3.29 11.40
N LYS A 24 1.92 4.15 11.86
CA LYS A 24 1.99 4.55 13.27
C LYS A 24 0.71 5.28 13.71
N ALA A 25 0.22 6.23 12.91
CA ALA A 25 -1.01 6.95 13.15
C ALA A 25 -2.23 6.02 13.20
N LEU A 26 -2.28 5.00 12.32
CA LEU A 26 -3.33 3.99 12.31
C LEU A 26 -3.30 3.13 13.57
N ALA A 27 -2.11 2.72 14.03
CA ALA A 27 -1.95 1.95 15.26
C ALA A 27 -2.46 2.73 16.48
N ILE A 28 -2.13 4.01 16.58
CA ILE A 28 -2.63 4.91 17.64
C ILE A 28 -4.16 5.01 17.56
N THR A 29 -4.68 5.28 16.36
CA THR A 29 -6.13 5.40 16.11
C THR A 29 -6.90 4.15 16.52
N ASN A 30 -6.39 2.96 16.18
CA ASN A 30 -7.02 1.69 16.55
C ASN A 30 -7.07 1.51 18.07
N LYS A 31 -5.95 1.75 18.76
CA LYS A 31 -5.89 1.70 20.24
C LYS A 31 -6.90 2.66 20.89
N THR A 32 -7.03 3.88 20.36
CA THR A 32 -7.99 4.86 20.87
C THR A 32 -9.43 4.43 20.61
N ILE A 33 -9.74 3.90 19.43
CA ILE A 33 -11.06 3.34 19.10
C ILE A 33 -11.43 2.23 20.07
N ASP A 34 -10.53 1.29 20.34
CA ASP A 34 -10.80 0.17 21.25
C ASP A 34 -11.00 0.65 22.69
N SER A 35 -10.20 1.63 23.13
CA SER A 35 -10.39 2.28 24.44
C SER A 35 -11.76 2.97 24.55
N ILE A 36 -12.22 3.62 23.48
CA ILE A 36 -13.55 4.25 23.47
C ILE A 36 -14.66 3.20 23.49
N LYS A 37 -14.53 2.08 22.74
CA LYS A 37 -15.52 0.99 22.77
C LYS A 37 -15.68 0.40 24.17
N VAL A 38 -14.59 0.18 24.89
CA VAL A 38 -14.63 -0.28 26.29
C VAL A 38 -15.42 0.71 27.14
N ARG A 39 -15.11 2.00 27.05
CA ARG A 39 -15.86 3.05 27.77
C ARG A 39 -17.34 3.08 27.39
N VAL A 40 -17.70 2.89 26.12
CA VAL A 40 -19.11 2.83 25.69
C VAL A 40 -19.85 1.69 26.38
N ALA A 41 -19.22 0.52 26.50
CA ALA A 41 -19.81 -0.65 27.14
C ALA A 41 -20.02 -0.48 28.67
N GLU A 42 -19.21 0.37 29.31
CA GLU A 42 -19.26 0.65 30.74
C GLU A 42 -20.22 1.80 31.11
N ILE A 43 -20.83 2.48 30.14
CA ILE A 43 -21.75 3.60 30.41
C ILE A 43 -23.08 3.09 30.93
N ASP A 44 -23.53 3.68 32.04
CA ASP A 44 -24.88 3.48 32.56
C ASP A 44 -25.92 3.86 31.48
N PRO A 45 -26.86 2.96 31.13
CA PRO A 45 -27.89 3.23 30.14
C PRO A 45 -28.74 4.47 30.42
N SER A 46 -28.82 4.90 31.69
CA SER A 46 -29.55 6.11 32.09
C SER A 46 -28.79 7.41 31.79
N ASP A 47 -27.46 7.37 31.61
CA ASP A 47 -26.64 8.53 31.27
C ASP A 47 -26.53 8.71 29.74
N ILE A 48 -27.66 9.08 29.13
CA ILE A 48 -27.82 9.34 27.70
C ILE A 48 -26.81 10.39 27.21
N GLY A 49 -26.51 11.40 28.05
CA GLY A 49 -25.58 12.48 27.71
C GLY A 49 -24.16 11.97 27.52
N ARG A 50 -23.66 11.15 28.44
CA ARG A 50 -22.34 10.53 28.35
C ARG A 50 -22.29 9.49 27.23
N PHE A 51 -23.34 8.71 27.05
CA PHE A 51 -23.46 7.75 25.95
C PHE A 51 -23.30 8.44 24.58
N ARG A 52 -24.05 9.54 24.36
CA ARG A 52 -24.00 10.31 23.11
C ARG A 52 -22.60 10.89 22.87
N ARG A 53 -22.01 11.58 23.84
CA ARG A 53 -20.66 12.16 23.70
C ARG A 53 -19.59 11.12 23.36
N THR A 54 -19.68 9.95 23.99
CA THR A 54 -18.70 8.87 23.77
C THR A 54 -18.88 8.22 22.40
N THR A 55 -20.13 8.07 21.93
CA THR A 55 -20.46 7.58 20.60
C THR A 55 -20.06 8.56 19.49
N ASP A 56 -20.23 9.86 19.73
CA ASP A 56 -19.79 10.92 18.82
C ASP A 56 -18.25 10.91 18.69
N ALA A 57 -17.53 10.73 19.79
CA ALA A 57 -16.08 10.57 19.78
C ALA A 57 -15.66 9.31 19.00
N LEU A 58 -16.34 8.17 19.21
CA LEU A 58 -16.08 6.93 18.45
C LEU A 58 -16.26 7.16 16.94
N THR A 59 -17.33 7.87 16.55
CA THR A 59 -17.62 8.19 15.16
C THR A 59 -16.54 9.08 14.55
N ALA A 60 -16.08 10.10 15.28
CA ALA A 60 -14.99 10.96 14.84
C ALA A 60 -13.67 10.19 14.64
N TRP A 61 -13.32 9.29 15.57
CA TRP A 61 -12.13 8.45 15.44
C TRP A 61 -12.23 7.42 14.32
N ARG A 62 -13.41 6.84 14.06
CA ARG A 62 -13.63 5.98 12.88
C ARG A 62 -13.46 6.76 11.57
N LYS A 63 -13.92 8.02 11.51
CA LYS A 63 -13.69 8.88 10.34
C LYS A 63 -12.20 9.16 10.14
N MET A 64 -11.46 9.39 11.23
CA MET A 64 -10.00 9.53 11.20
C MET A 64 -9.31 8.26 10.66
N GLN A 65 -9.70 7.09 11.16
CA GLN A 65 -9.19 5.79 10.71
C GLN A 65 -9.37 5.58 9.20
N ARG A 66 -10.54 5.95 8.66
CA ARG A 66 -10.82 5.86 7.22
C ARG A 66 -9.87 6.75 6.41
N ARG A 67 -9.72 8.02 6.80
CA ARG A 67 -8.82 8.97 6.12
C ARG A 67 -7.36 8.49 6.09
N ILE A 68 -6.87 7.95 7.22
CA ILE A 68 -5.51 7.40 7.29
C ILE A 68 -5.38 6.20 6.34
N THR A 69 -6.36 5.31 6.33
CA THR A 69 -6.36 4.12 5.45
C THR A 69 -6.45 4.49 3.97
N GLU A 70 -7.26 5.47 3.61
CA GLU A 70 -7.39 6.00 2.25
C GLU A 70 -6.05 6.58 1.77
N ARG A 71 -5.37 7.39 2.59
CA ARG A 71 -4.07 7.94 2.19
C ARG A 71 -2.98 6.85 2.11
N LEU A 72 -3.00 5.89 3.03
CA LEU A 72 -2.07 4.77 3.03
C LEU A 72 -2.23 3.88 1.78
N SER A 73 -3.45 3.66 1.29
CA SER A 73 -3.67 2.87 0.08
C SER A 73 -3.10 3.56 -1.16
N VAL A 74 -3.26 4.88 -1.26
CA VAL A 74 -2.66 5.71 -2.31
C VAL A 74 -1.13 5.62 -2.26
N LEU A 75 -0.51 5.85 -1.10
CA LEU A 75 0.94 5.81 -0.96
C LEU A 75 1.53 4.43 -1.32
N ARG A 76 0.88 3.34 -0.92
CA ARG A 76 1.29 1.97 -1.28
C ARG A 76 1.19 1.71 -2.78
N GLN A 77 0.17 2.26 -3.42
CA GLN A 77 0.01 2.15 -4.86
C GLN A 77 1.07 2.95 -5.61
N GLU A 78 1.38 4.17 -5.16
CA GLU A 78 2.45 5.01 -5.69
C GLU A 78 3.82 4.30 -5.55
N GLU A 79 4.14 3.77 -4.37
CA GLU A 79 5.38 3.00 -4.12
C GLU A 79 5.47 1.79 -5.06
N LYS A 80 4.37 1.05 -5.23
CA LYS A 80 4.30 -0.10 -6.14
C LYS A 80 4.55 0.31 -7.60
N GLN A 81 3.99 1.44 -8.03
CA GLN A 81 4.20 1.95 -9.39
C GLN A 81 5.64 2.39 -9.60
N MET A 82 6.22 3.11 -8.64
CA MET A 82 7.63 3.53 -8.68
C MET A 82 8.58 2.33 -8.73
N ASN A 83 8.30 1.27 -7.96
CA ASN A 83 9.11 0.05 -7.99
C ASN A 83 9.01 -0.69 -9.34
N ARG A 84 7.82 -0.72 -9.95
CA ARG A 84 7.64 -1.26 -11.31
C ARG A 84 8.43 -0.45 -12.34
N MET A 85 8.35 0.87 -12.30
CA MET A 85 9.10 1.74 -13.20
C MET A 85 10.61 1.56 -13.02
N ARG A 86 11.10 1.52 -11.77
CA ARG A 86 12.50 1.27 -11.48
C ARG A 86 12.98 -0.04 -12.07
N SER A 87 12.23 -1.12 -11.87
CA SER A 87 12.57 -2.44 -12.41
C SER A 87 12.58 -2.45 -13.94
N GLN A 88 11.63 -1.75 -14.57
CA GLN A 88 11.60 -1.59 -16.03
C GLN A 88 12.84 -0.85 -16.54
N PHE A 89 13.15 0.32 -15.97
CA PHE A 89 14.30 1.12 -16.38
C PHE A 89 15.63 0.38 -16.15
N GLU A 90 15.77 -0.32 -15.03
CA GLU A 90 16.93 -1.15 -14.75
C GLU A 90 17.10 -2.27 -15.80
N SER A 91 15.99 -2.93 -16.17
CA SER A 91 16.01 -3.98 -17.20
C SER A 91 16.36 -3.43 -18.58
N GLU A 92 15.82 -2.27 -18.94
CA GLU A 92 16.10 -1.59 -20.22
C GLU A 92 17.57 -1.18 -20.33
N GLU A 93 18.11 -0.53 -19.28
CA GLU A 93 19.52 -0.14 -19.24
C GLU A 93 20.45 -1.35 -19.22
N LEU A 94 20.12 -2.40 -18.47
CA LEU A 94 20.89 -3.63 -18.46
C LEU A 94 20.96 -4.26 -19.87
N LEU A 95 19.82 -4.35 -20.58
CA LEU A 95 19.80 -4.86 -21.95
C LEU A 95 20.59 -3.98 -22.91
N ARG A 96 20.57 -2.65 -22.73
CA ARG A 96 21.36 -1.71 -23.53
C ARG A 96 22.86 -1.92 -23.32
N LEU A 97 23.29 -2.08 -22.07
CA LEU A 97 24.69 -2.34 -21.71
C LEU A 97 25.14 -3.73 -22.19
N LEU A 98 24.32 -4.76 -22.02
CA LEU A 98 24.65 -6.10 -22.51
C LEU A 98 24.86 -6.10 -24.03
N ARG A 99 24.00 -5.37 -24.77
CA ARG A 99 24.13 -5.22 -26.24
C ARG A 99 25.45 -4.60 -26.69
N SER A 100 26.09 -3.75 -25.88
CA SER A 100 27.40 -3.19 -26.22
C SER A 100 28.55 -4.14 -25.91
N GLU A 101 28.38 -5.07 -24.98
CA GLU A 101 29.41 -6.01 -24.54
C GLU A 101 29.41 -7.32 -25.34
N VAL A 102 28.25 -7.77 -25.86
CA VAL A 102 28.17 -9.04 -26.58
C VAL A 102 28.37 -8.91 -28.10
N SER A 103 28.93 -9.96 -28.70
CA SER A 103 29.05 -10.04 -30.16
C SER A 103 27.66 -10.06 -30.82
N LYS A 104 27.58 -9.52 -32.04
CA LYS A 104 26.33 -9.49 -32.83
C LYS A 104 25.77 -10.90 -33.08
N GLU A 105 26.65 -11.88 -33.30
CA GLU A 105 26.28 -13.27 -33.53
C GLU A 105 25.67 -13.91 -32.28
N SER A 106 26.29 -13.71 -31.11
CA SER A 106 25.75 -14.16 -29.82
C SER A 106 24.38 -13.54 -29.56
N LEU A 107 24.20 -12.25 -29.86
CA LEU A 107 22.93 -11.57 -29.69
C LEU A 107 21.83 -12.12 -30.63
N LEU A 108 22.18 -12.46 -31.86
CA LEU A 108 21.26 -13.08 -32.82
C LEU A 108 20.80 -14.46 -32.32
N ASN A 109 21.74 -15.29 -31.85
CA ASN A 109 21.44 -16.61 -31.29
C ASN A 109 20.55 -16.51 -30.06
N CYS A 110 20.83 -15.59 -29.14
CA CYS A 110 19.97 -15.33 -27.98
C CYS A 110 18.56 -14.89 -28.41
N ARG A 111 18.42 -14.12 -29.49
CA ARG A 111 17.11 -13.68 -29.99
C ARG A 111 16.28 -14.84 -30.53
N VAL A 112 16.90 -15.75 -31.30
CA VAL A 112 16.23 -16.95 -31.83
C VAL A 112 15.75 -17.84 -30.68
N LEU A 113 16.61 -18.08 -29.68
CA LEU A 113 16.24 -18.85 -28.48
C LEU A 113 15.11 -18.18 -27.69
N ALA A 114 15.20 -16.86 -27.48
CA ALA A 114 14.16 -16.11 -26.77
C ALA A 114 12.81 -16.18 -27.49
N GLN A 115 12.79 -16.14 -28.83
CA GLN A 115 11.58 -16.28 -29.63
C GLN A 115 10.95 -17.67 -29.46
N ALA A 116 11.75 -18.73 -29.56
CA ALA A 116 11.26 -20.10 -29.36
C ALA A 116 10.66 -20.30 -27.94
N ILE A 117 11.32 -19.78 -26.90
CA ILE A 117 10.82 -19.84 -25.51
C ILE A 117 9.51 -19.04 -25.37
N ALA A 118 9.43 -17.85 -25.98
CA ALA A 118 8.22 -17.02 -25.91
C ALA A 118 7.02 -17.70 -26.58
N GLU A 119 7.25 -18.35 -27.72
CA GLU A 119 6.22 -19.07 -28.47
C GLU A 119 5.74 -20.31 -27.71
N GLN A 120 6.65 -21.04 -27.05
CA GLN A 120 6.30 -22.13 -26.15
C GLN A 120 5.41 -21.64 -24.99
N ARG A 121 5.79 -20.56 -24.31
CA ARG A 121 5.00 -20.00 -23.21
C ARG A 121 3.63 -19.53 -23.67
N LEU A 122 3.53 -18.92 -24.85
CA LEU A 122 2.26 -18.51 -25.43
C LEU A 122 1.35 -19.71 -25.67
N GLN A 123 1.90 -20.80 -26.20
CA GLN A 123 1.15 -22.04 -26.42
C GLN A 123 0.67 -22.68 -25.10
N GLU A 124 1.50 -22.66 -24.06
CA GLU A 124 1.12 -23.15 -22.72
C GLU A 124 -0.04 -22.34 -22.13
N GLU A 125 -0.01 -21.01 -22.23
CA GLU A 125 -1.10 -20.16 -21.76
C GLU A 125 -2.39 -20.35 -22.59
N LEU A 126 -2.28 -20.52 -23.91
CA LEU A 126 -3.43 -20.84 -24.76
C LEU A 126 -4.06 -22.19 -24.38
N ASN A 127 -3.25 -23.21 -24.14
CA ASN A 127 -3.73 -24.53 -23.75
C ASN A 127 -4.48 -24.49 -22.40
N LYS A 128 -3.97 -23.72 -21.42
CA LYS A 128 -4.65 -23.50 -20.13
C LYS A 128 -5.98 -22.77 -20.31
N ALA A 129 -6.04 -21.76 -21.17
CA ALA A 129 -7.25 -20.98 -21.42
C ALA A 129 -8.36 -21.80 -22.13
N VAL A 130 -7.98 -22.79 -22.94
CA VAL A 130 -8.90 -23.67 -23.67
C VAL A 130 -9.39 -24.87 -22.81
N GLY A 131 -8.87 -25.04 -21.59
CA GLY A 131 -9.36 -26.05 -20.64
C GLY A 131 -8.95 -27.48 -20.97
N LYS A 132 -7.67 -27.68 -21.33
CA LYS A 132 -7.02 -29.01 -21.27
C LYS A 132 -6.14 -29.12 -20.03
#